data_AF-A0A0D6Q2D2-F1
#
_entry.id   AF-A0A0D6Q2D2-F1
#
_cell.length_a   1.000
_cell.length_b   1.000
_cell.length_c   1.000
_cell.angle_alpha   90.00
_cell.angle_beta   90.00
_cell.angle_gamma   90.00
#
_symmetry.space_group_name_H-M   'P 1'
#
loop_
_entity.id
_entity.type
_entity.pdbx_description
1 polymer ?
#
loop_
_entity_poly.entity_id
_entity_poly.type
_entity_poly.pdbx_seq_one_letter_code
_entity_poly.pdbx_strand_id
1 'polypeptide(L)'
;MGCAAARDPLPAHEKIGRYASVVPFYKALDSLQSGQATEPVTVLQIGDSHTANDSFSDQMRNLLQKDFQNAGRGFLQPGIPFRYYHPAQVTVSSAGWTPVSAFSKTATGPWGISLVRQHADTPASMTITPDEAGGVGRGMVEFLSQPGGGQLVIEADDGGRTAVSTASSQDPDSMWLRMPTTADTHSVTVSAMGDGPVDILGWEVAKGSQAKPAPGILYSNLGITGSTIDILSRVDPRTC
;
A
#
# COMPACT_ATOMS: atom_id res chain seq x y z
N MET A 1 56.52 33.97 -5.08
CA MET A 1 56.01 33.02 -4.07
C MET A 1 54.50 33.24 -3.96
N GLY A 2 53.71 32.17 -4.11
CA GLY A 2 52.25 32.21 -3.99
C GLY A 2 51.59 31.26 -4.99
N CYS A 3 51.56 29.97 -4.66
CA CYS A 3 50.95 28.90 -5.46
C CYS A 3 49.49 29.21 -5.81
N ALA A 4 49.17 29.19 -7.11
CA ALA A 4 47.83 28.90 -7.57
C ALA A 4 47.58 27.40 -7.35
N ALA A 5 46.72 27.05 -6.41
CA ALA A 5 46.23 25.69 -6.27
C ALA A 5 45.29 25.40 -7.45
N ALA A 6 45.77 24.60 -8.40
CA ALA A 6 44.91 23.96 -9.38
C ALA A 6 43.87 23.10 -8.64
N ARG A 7 42.59 23.27 -8.95
CA ARG A 7 41.56 22.33 -8.51
C ARG A 7 41.73 21.07 -9.33
N ASP A 8 42.05 19.95 -8.68
CA ASP A 8 42.00 18.64 -9.30
C ASP A 8 40.59 18.39 -9.85
N PRO A 9 40.45 17.85 -11.08
CA PRO A 9 39.17 17.35 -11.53
C PRO A 9 38.76 16.18 -10.64
N LEU A 10 37.55 16.24 -10.09
CA LEU A 10 36.96 15.11 -9.37
C LEU A 10 37.03 13.85 -10.24
N PRO A 11 37.44 12.69 -9.70
CA PRO A 11 37.51 11.46 -10.47
C PRO A 11 36.15 11.09 -11.06
N ALA A 12 36.11 10.80 -12.36
CA ALA A 12 34.88 10.53 -13.12
C ALA A 12 34.16 9.21 -12.78
N HIS A 13 34.51 8.51 -11.69
CA HIS A 13 33.95 7.19 -11.37
C HIS A 13 32.91 7.17 -10.24
N GLU A 14 32.72 8.26 -9.48
CA GLU A 14 31.75 8.26 -8.37
C GLU A 14 30.32 8.68 -8.79
N LYS A 15 30.17 9.36 -9.94
CA LYS A 15 28.85 9.81 -10.43
C LYS A 15 28.04 8.71 -11.12
N ILE A 16 28.68 7.75 -11.78
CA ILE A 16 27.96 6.72 -12.57
C ILE A 16 27.25 5.69 -11.66
N GLY A 17 27.79 5.42 -10.47
CA GLY A 17 27.21 4.45 -9.52
C GLY A 17 25.85 4.86 -8.93
N ARG A 18 25.58 6.17 -8.78
CA ARG A 18 24.30 6.67 -8.25
C ARG A 18 23.18 6.75 -9.28
N TYR A 19 23.50 6.89 -10.58
CA TYR A 19 22.49 6.90 -11.63
C TYR A 19 22.12 5.50 -12.10
N ALA A 20 23.05 4.52 -12.02
CA ALA A 20 22.78 3.15 -12.44
C ALA A 20 21.60 2.49 -11.69
N SER A 21 21.41 2.80 -10.40
CA SER A 21 20.32 2.24 -9.59
C SER A 21 18.92 2.75 -9.99
N VAL A 22 18.83 3.92 -10.61
CA VAL A 22 17.55 4.51 -11.07
C VAL A 22 17.26 4.22 -12.55
N VAL A 23 18.23 3.70 -13.31
CA VAL A 23 18.02 3.33 -14.72
C VAL A 23 16.82 2.40 -14.93
N PRO A 24 16.61 1.33 -14.13
CA PRO A 24 15.44 0.47 -14.30
C PRO A 24 14.11 1.22 -14.17
N PHE A 25 14.05 2.17 -13.23
CA PHE A 25 12.86 3.01 -13.03
C PHE A 25 12.58 3.89 -14.25
N TYR A 26 13.59 4.61 -14.76
CA TYR A 26 13.42 5.42 -15.96
C TYR A 26 13.04 4.60 -17.19
N LYS A 27 13.64 3.42 -17.38
CA LYS A 27 13.25 2.51 -18.46
C LYS A 27 11.77 2.08 -18.35
N ALA A 28 11.29 1.83 -17.14
CA ALA A 28 9.90 1.48 -16.92
C ALA A 28 8.96 2.66 -17.25
N LEU A 29 9.35 3.88 -16.92
CA LEU A 29 8.63 5.10 -17.33
C LEU A 29 8.63 5.29 -18.85
N ASP A 30 9.77 5.06 -19.53
CA ASP A 30 9.86 5.13 -20.99
C ASP A 30 8.94 4.08 -21.66
N SER A 31 8.81 2.89 -21.07
CA SER A 31 7.87 1.85 -21.53
C SER A 31 6.41 2.25 -21.34
N LEU A 32 6.05 2.95 -20.27
CA LEU A 32 4.71 3.54 -20.10
C LEU A 32 4.43 4.59 -21.18
N GLN A 33 5.38 5.50 -21.39
CA GLN A 33 5.23 6.63 -22.30
C GLN A 33 5.17 6.19 -23.78
N SER A 34 5.86 5.11 -24.14
CA SER A 34 5.82 4.51 -25.48
C SER A 34 4.67 3.52 -25.70
N GLY A 35 3.82 3.28 -24.69
CA GLY A 35 2.68 2.36 -24.77
C GLY A 35 3.07 0.88 -24.85
N GLN A 36 4.31 0.53 -24.49
CA GLN A 36 4.83 -0.84 -24.51
C GLN A 36 4.60 -1.59 -23.20
N ALA A 37 4.44 -0.85 -22.10
CA ALA A 37 4.17 -1.44 -20.80
C ALA A 37 2.76 -2.03 -20.73
N THR A 38 2.65 -3.21 -20.11
CA THR A 38 1.39 -3.88 -19.79
C THR A 38 1.10 -3.91 -18.29
N GLU A 39 2.06 -3.46 -17.48
CA GLU A 39 2.03 -3.48 -16.02
C GLU A 39 2.27 -2.06 -15.48
N PRO A 40 1.78 -1.77 -14.26
CA PRO A 40 2.03 -0.49 -13.64
C PRO A 40 3.48 -0.35 -13.15
N VAL A 41 3.93 0.90 -13.05
CA VAL A 41 5.11 1.28 -12.29
C VAL A 41 4.65 1.75 -10.91
N THR A 42 5.04 0.99 -9.88
CA THR A 42 4.69 1.30 -8.49
C THR A 42 5.72 2.22 -7.85
N VAL A 43 5.25 3.31 -7.26
CA VAL A 43 6.04 4.22 -6.43
C VAL A 43 5.52 4.10 -5.00
N LEU A 44 6.40 3.79 -4.05
CA LEU A 44 6.07 3.75 -2.63
C LEU A 44 6.81 4.89 -1.91
N GLN A 45 6.08 5.88 -1.44
CA GLN A 45 6.59 6.93 -0.56
C GLN A 45 6.37 6.54 0.90
N ILE A 46 7.45 6.41 1.67
CA ILE A 46 7.39 6.18 3.11
C ILE A 46 7.85 7.45 3.82
N GLY A 47 7.14 7.88 4.86
CA GLY A 47 7.57 9.02 5.67
C GLY A 47 6.79 9.23 6.94
N ASP A 48 6.76 10.48 7.40
CA ASP A 48 6.16 10.88 8.67
C ASP A 48 4.71 11.41 8.49
N SER A 49 4.30 12.34 9.36
CA SER A 49 3.00 13.01 9.29
C SER A 49 2.73 13.75 7.97
N HIS A 50 3.76 14.23 7.25
CA HIS A 50 3.57 14.90 5.97
C HIS A 50 3.17 13.90 4.87
N THR A 51 3.76 12.71 4.87
CA THR A 51 3.31 11.60 4.02
C THR A 51 1.93 11.11 4.45
N ALA A 52 1.66 11.07 5.76
CA ALA A 52 0.39 10.58 6.31
C ALA A 52 -0.81 11.46 5.94
N ASN A 53 -0.58 12.77 5.80
CA ASN A 53 -1.59 13.74 5.39
C ASN A 53 -1.99 13.60 3.90
N ASP A 54 -1.17 12.95 3.07
CA ASP A 54 -1.40 12.73 1.64
C ASP A 54 -1.44 14.00 0.76
N SER A 55 -1.38 15.23 1.29
CA SER A 55 -1.41 16.45 0.45
C SER A 55 -0.25 16.57 -0.56
N PHE A 56 0.96 16.19 -0.17
CA PHE A 56 2.12 16.19 -1.08
C PHE A 56 2.08 14.99 -2.03
N SER A 57 1.84 13.81 -1.47
CA SER A 57 1.78 12.56 -2.23
C SER A 57 0.66 12.56 -3.27
N ASP A 58 -0.47 13.21 -2.98
CA ASP A 58 -1.57 13.40 -3.94
C ASP A 58 -1.17 14.29 -5.11
N GLN A 59 -0.49 15.41 -4.86
CA GLN A 59 0.02 16.25 -5.95
C GLN A 59 1.00 15.47 -6.84
N MET A 60 1.93 14.73 -6.24
CA MET A 60 2.87 13.88 -6.98
C MET A 60 2.15 12.79 -7.76
N ARG A 61 1.18 12.12 -7.14
CA ARG A 61 0.35 11.09 -7.76
C ARG A 61 -0.37 11.63 -8.98
N ASN A 62 -1.08 12.76 -8.85
CA ASN A 62 -1.83 13.37 -9.94
C ASN A 62 -0.91 13.82 -11.10
N LEU A 63 0.25 14.40 -10.80
CA LEU A 63 1.22 14.80 -11.83
C LEU A 63 1.77 13.58 -12.59
N LEU A 64 2.22 12.55 -11.87
CA LEU A 64 2.79 11.36 -12.49
C LEU A 64 1.74 10.55 -13.26
N GLN A 65 0.53 10.41 -12.72
CA GLN A 65 -0.56 9.73 -13.41
C GLN A 65 -1.04 10.48 -14.65
N LYS A 66 -0.96 11.82 -14.65
CA LYS A 66 -1.24 12.63 -15.83
C LYS A 66 -0.23 12.35 -16.95
N ASP A 67 1.05 12.25 -16.61
CA ASP A 67 2.12 12.10 -17.61
C ASP A 67 2.29 10.64 -18.07
N PHE A 68 2.03 9.67 -17.19
CA PHE A 68 2.32 8.25 -17.41
C PHE A 68 1.10 7.33 -17.30
N GLN A 69 -0.11 7.89 -17.32
CA GLN A 69 -1.40 7.20 -17.12
C GLN A 69 -1.68 6.80 -15.67
N ASN A 70 -2.96 6.71 -15.33
CA ASN A 70 -3.45 6.36 -14.01
C ASN A 70 -3.70 4.84 -13.92
N ALA A 71 -2.87 4.13 -13.14
CA ALA A 71 -3.08 2.71 -12.85
C ALA A 71 -3.87 2.43 -11.56
N GLY A 72 -4.35 3.47 -10.87
CA GLY A 72 -5.15 3.42 -9.65
C GLY A 72 -4.43 4.00 -8.44
N ARG A 73 -5.03 3.82 -7.25
CA ARG A 73 -4.58 4.47 -6.01
C ARG A 73 -3.35 3.82 -5.37
N GLY A 74 -3.16 2.51 -5.55
CA GLY A 74 -2.06 1.76 -4.95
C GLY A 74 -2.39 1.22 -3.57
N PHE A 75 -1.33 0.93 -2.83
CA PHE A 75 -1.36 0.35 -1.49
C PHE A 75 -1.63 1.42 -0.43
N LEU A 76 -2.50 1.09 0.53
CA LEU A 76 -2.87 1.95 1.65
C LEU A 76 -2.79 1.18 2.97
N GLN A 77 -2.62 1.94 4.05
CA GLN A 77 -2.95 1.43 5.39
C GLN A 77 -4.43 1.00 5.43
N PRO A 78 -4.75 -0.08 6.17
CA PRO A 78 -6.10 -0.62 6.18
C PRO A 78 -7.03 0.23 7.05
N GLY A 79 -8.29 0.34 6.65
CA GLY A 79 -9.34 1.03 7.39
C GLY A 79 -8.98 2.47 7.74
N ILE A 80 -9.21 2.85 9.00
CA ILE A 80 -8.88 4.18 9.53
C ILE A 80 -7.75 4.01 10.57
N PRO A 81 -6.47 4.12 10.17
CA PRO A 81 -5.31 3.85 11.05
C PRO A 81 -5.09 4.92 12.13
N PHE A 82 -5.56 6.15 11.91
CA PHE A 82 -5.43 7.26 12.84
C PHE A 82 -6.50 8.33 12.59
N ARG A 83 -6.66 9.25 13.56
CA ARG A 83 -7.60 10.37 13.45
C ARG A 83 -7.22 11.27 12.27
N TYR A 84 -8.23 11.71 11.52
CA TYR A 84 -8.08 12.54 10.31
C TYR A 84 -7.40 11.84 9.13
N TYR A 85 -7.47 10.51 9.08
CA TYR A 85 -7.08 9.76 7.90
C TYR A 85 -8.08 10.02 6.75
N HIS A 86 -7.60 10.69 5.72
CA HIS A 86 -8.37 11.07 4.53
C HIS A 86 -7.47 10.84 3.29
N PRO A 87 -7.28 9.59 2.86
CA PRO A 87 -6.52 9.31 1.65
C PRO A 87 -7.19 9.95 0.44
N ALA A 88 -6.42 10.51 -0.49
CA ALA A 88 -6.95 11.04 -1.73
C ALA A 88 -7.32 9.91 -2.71
N GLN A 89 -8.22 10.20 -3.65
CA GLN A 89 -8.74 9.31 -4.71
C GLN A 89 -9.55 8.08 -4.23
N VAL A 90 -9.67 7.86 -2.93
CA VAL A 90 -10.52 6.82 -2.35
C VAL A 90 -11.18 7.34 -1.08
N THR A 91 -12.43 6.93 -0.87
CA THR A 91 -13.13 7.09 0.40
C THR A 91 -13.07 5.79 1.18
N VAL A 92 -12.78 5.88 2.49
CA VAL A 92 -12.71 4.73 3.40
C VAL A 92 -13.67 4.91 4.57
N SER A 93 -14.45 3.88 4.88
CA SER A 93 -15.23 3.76 6.11
C SER A 93 -14.77 2.55 6.92
N SER A 94 -14.92 2.61 8.24
CA SER A 94 -14.50 1.53 9.13
C SER A 94 -15.32 1.54 10.41
N ALA A 95 -15.74 0.35 10.85
CA ALA A 95 -16.47 0.12 12.10
C ALA A 95 -15.99 -1.18 12.76
N GLY A 96 -15.87 -1.19 14.09
CA GLY A 96 -15.48 -2.37 14.87
C GLY A 96 -13.99 -2.72 14.86
N TRP A 97 -13.21 -2.16 13.92
CA TRP A 97 -11.75 -2.35 13.86
C TRP A 97 -11.00 -1.47 14.88
N THR A 98 -9.96 -2.04 15.48
CA THR A 98 -9.03 -1.34 16.37
C THR A 98 -7.67 -1.16 15.70
N PRO A 99 -7.21 0.08 15.45
CA PRO A 99 -5.90 0.29 14.85
C PRO A 99 -4.79 0.05 15.88
N VAL A 100 -3.76 -0.70 15.47
CA VAL A 100 -2.54 -0.92 16.24
C VAL A 100 -1.35 -0.47 15.40
N SER A 101 -0.56 0.48 15.92
CA SER A 101 0.60 1.04 15.22
C SER A 101 1.91 0.43 15.71
N ALA A 102 2.81 0.14 14.79
CA ALA A 102 4.19 -0.25 15.09
C ALA A 102 4.97 0.87 15.80
N PHE A 103 4.51 2.12 15.81
CA PHE A 103 5.12 3.19 16.60
C PHE A 103 4.87 3.04 18.11
N SER A 104 3.84 2.26 18.50
CA SER A 104 3.58 1.98 19.91
C SER A 104 4.74 1.19 20.52
N LYS A 105 5.15 1.59 21.73
CA LYS A 105 6.20 0.93 22.50
C LYS A 105 5.77 -0.43 23.06
N THR A 106 4.46 -0.65 23.20
CA THR A 106 3.88 -1.85 23.80
C THR A 106 3.32 -2.82 22.76
N ALA A 107 3.14 -2.38 21.52
CA ALA A 107 2.60 -3.23 20.46
C ALA A 107 3.68 -4.18 19.94
N THR A 108 3.33 -5.45 19.83
CA THR A 108 4.16 -6.50 19.24
C THR A 108 3.70 -6.81 17.83
N GLY A 109 4.65 -7.19 16.98
CA GLY A 109 4.38 -7.61 15.61
C GLY A 109 3.68 -8.97 15.51
N PRO A 110 3.64 -9.56 14.30
CA PRO A 110 4.33 -9.10 13.09
C PRO A 110 3.74 -7.81 12.49
N TRP A 111 4.54 -7.13 11.66
CA TRP A 111 4.18 -5.86 11.00
C TRP A 111 4.46 -5.93 9.50
N GLY A 112 3.43 -5.71 8.67
CA GLY A 112 3.61 -5.45 7.26
C GLY A 112 4.21 -4.06 6.99
N ILE A 113 4.43 -3.74 5.71
CA ILE A 113 5.07 -2.48 5.27
C ILE A 113 4.28 -1.23 5.67
N SER A 114 2.96 -1.35 5.87
CA SER A 114 2.08 -0.29 6.37
C SER A 114 2.42 0.19 7.78
N LEU A 115 3.10 -0.66 8.57
CA LEU A 115 3.45 -0.46 9.97
C LEU A 115 2.24 -0.13 10.88
N VAL A 116 1.04 -0.47 10.41
CA VAL A 116 -0.22 -0.40 11.13
C VAL A 116 -1.04 -1.63 10.79
N ARG A 117 -1.70 -2.22 11.78
CA ARG A 117 -2.71 -3.25 11.55
C ARG A 117 -4.06 -2.81 12.07
N GLN A 118 -5.13 -3.28 11.44
CA GLN A 118 -6.49 -3.21 11.97
C GLN A 118 -6.83 -4.56 12.58
N HIS A 119 -7.10 -4.57 13.88
CA HIS A 119 -7.40 -5.77 14.66
C HIS A 119 -8.89 -5.84 15.01
N ALA A 120 -9.49 -7.03 14.96
CA ALA A 120 -10.85 -7.28 15.42
C ALA A 120 -11.00 -8.66 16.08
N ASP A 121 -11.55 -8.67 17.29
CA ASP A 121 -12.03 -9.89 17.99
C ASP A 121 -13.55 -10.09 17.87
N THR A 122 -14.26 -9.05 17.43
CA THR A 122 -15.73 -9.00 17.26
C THR A 122 -16.07 -8.67 15.81
N PRO A 123 -17.34 -8.79 15.38
CA PRO A 123 -17.72 -8.38 14.05
C PRO A 123 -17.27 -6.94 13.73
N ALA A 124 -16.58 -6.78 12.61
CA ALA A 124 -16.01 -5.52 12.17
C ALA A 124 -16.08 -5.44 10.64
N SER A 125 -16.19 -4.24 10.08
CA SER A 125 -16.21 -4.02 8.64
C SER A 125 -15.52 -2.72 8.25
N MET A 126 -14.84 -2.73 7.12
CA MET A 126 -14.28 -1.55 6.50
C MET A 126 -14.47 -1.60 4.99
N THR A 127 -14.86 -0.47 4.40
CA THR A 127 -15.17 -0.37 2.98
C THR A 127 -14.23 0.63 2.33
N ILE A 128 -13.76 0.30 1.13
CA ILE A 128 -13.01 1.22 0.26
C ILE A 128 -13.80 1.46 -1.03
N THR A 129 -13.91 2.73 -1.41
CA THR A 129 -14.61 3.19 -2.61
C THR A 129 -13.71 4.16 -3.36
N PRO A 130 -13.27 3.87 -4.59
CA PRO A 130 -12.57 4.84 -5.43
C PRO A 130 -13.45 6.05 -5.74
N ASP A 131 -12.87 7.25 -5.69
CA ASP A 131 -13.58 8.50 -5.97
C ASP A 131 -13.77 8.72 -7.48
N GLU A 132 -12.92 8.12 -8.32
CA GLU A 132 -12.99 8.20 -9.78
C GLU A 132 -13.96 7.15 -10.35
N ALA A 133 -14.58 7.48 -11.48
CA ALA A 133 -15.33 6.53 -12.28
C ALA A 133 -14.48 5.32 -12.72
N GLY A 134 -15.11 4.15 -12.80
CA GLY A 134 -14.46 2.89 -13.15
C GLY A 134 -14.19 1.95 -11.97
N GLY A 135 -14.45 2.40 -10.73
CA GLY A 135 -14.52 1.53 -9.57
C GLY A 135 -13.22 0.81 -9.21
N VAL A 136 -13.33 -0.33 -8.53
CA VAL A 136 -12.20 -1.16 -8.09
C VAL A 136 -11.94 -2.25 -9.13
N GLY A 137 -11.06 -1.99 -10.09
CA GLY A 137 -10.76 -2.98 -11.14
C GLY A 137 -10.04 -4.23 -10.61
N ARG A 138 -9.03 -4.04 -9.77
CA ARG A 138 -8.35 -5.10 -9.03
C ARG A 138 -7.95 -4.62 -7.64
N GLY A 139 -7.83 -5.56 -6.71
CA GLY A 139 -7.30 -5.27 -5.40
C GLY A 139 -6.86 -6.51 -4.64
N MET A 140 -6.10 -6.27 -3.57
CA MET A 140 -5.59 -7.29 -2.67
C MET A 140 -5.69 -6.79 -1.22
N VAL A 141 -5.91 -7.71 -0.30
CA VAL A 141 -5.89 -7.47 1.14
C VAL A 141 -4.76 -8.30 1.74
N GLU A 142 -3.90 -7.64 2.49
CA GLU A 142 -2.86 -8.28 3.30
C GLU A 142 -3.42 -8.52 4.71
N PHE A 143 -3.33 -9.75 5.20
CA PHE A 143 -3.85 -10.15 6.51
C PHE A 143 -2.89 -11.11 7.22
N LEU A 144 -3.04 -11.27 8.54
CA LEU A 144 -2.30 -12.28 9.28
C LEU A 144 -3.04 -13.61 9.33
N SER A 145 -2.32 -14.66 8.92
CA SER A 145 -2.67 -16.03 9.28
C SER A 145 -2.05 -16.33 10.65
N GLN A 146 -2.86 -16.74 11.63
CA GLN A 146 -2.44 -16.77 13.04
C GLN A 146 -3.15 -17.84 13.89
N PRO A 147 -2.55 -18.27 15.02
CA PRO A 147 -3.19 -19.16 15.97
C PRO A 147 -4.54 -18.65 16.47
N GLY A 148 -5.57 -19.49 16.32
CA GLY A 148 -6.94 -19.17 16.72
C GLY A 148 -7.65 -18.14 15.83
N GLY A 149 -7.09 -17.78 14.67
CA GLY A 149 -7.66 -16.78 13.77
C GLY A 149 -9.12 -17.02 13.37
N GLY A 150 -9.84 -15.93 13.13
CA GLY A 150 -11.25 -15.97 12.71
C GLY A 150 -11.46 -16.06 11.20
N GLN A 151 -12.69 -15.81 10.76
CA GLN A 151 -13.07 -15.72 9.36
C GLN A 151 -12.96 -14.28 8.85
N LEU A 152 -12.25 -14.13 7.72
CA LEU A 152 -12.16 -12.92 6.92
C LEU A 152 -13.05 -13.05 5.68
N VAL A 153 -13.92 -12.08 5.46
CA VAL A 153 -14.83 -12.02 4.32
C VAL A 153 -14.56 -10.74 3.52
N ILE A 154 -14.43 -10.88 2.20
CA ILE A 154 -14.32 -9.76 1.25
C ILE A 154 -15.54 -9.81 0.32
N GLU A 155 -16.30 -8.73 0.29
CA GLU A 155 -17.52 -8.57 -0.51
C GLU A 155 -17.40 -7.35 -1.42
N ALA A 156 -17.63 -7.54 -2.70
CA ALA A 156 -17.82 -6.48 -3.69
C ALA A 156 -19.30 -6.13 -3.79
N ASP A 157 -19.61 -4.87 -4.09
CA ASP A 157 -20.99 -4.38 -4.21
C ASP A 157 -21.77 -4.94 -5.41
N ASP A 158 -21.07 -5.54 -6.37
CA ASP A 158 -21.64 -6.28 -7.50
C ASP A 158 -22.01 -7.74 -7.16
N GLY A 159 -21.86 -8.15 -5.89
CA GLY A 159 -22.17 -9.50 -5.41
C GLY A 159 -20.98 -10.46 -5.39
N GLY A 160 -19.78 -10.03 -5.81
CA GLY A 160 -18.56 -10.80 -5.63
C GLY A 160 -18.28 -11.08 -4.14
N ARG A 161 -17.91 -12.32 -3.80
CA ARG A 161 -17.65 -12.71 -2.41
C ARG A 161 -16.50 -13.71 -2.31
N THR A 162 -15.59 -13.48 -1.37
CA THR A 162 -14.53 -14.43 -1.00
C THR A 162 -14.45 -14.51 0.52
N ALA A 163 -14.37 -15.72 1.06
CA ALA A 163 -14.21 -15.95 2.49
C ALA A 163 -13.01 -16.88 2.72
N VAL A 164 -12.20 -16.57 3.73
CA VAL A 164 -11.03 -17.36 4.11
C VAL A 164 -10.94 -17.48 5.62
N SER A 165 -10.45 -18.62 6.11
CA SER A 165 -10.04 -18.74 7.50
C SER A 165 -8.66 -18.13 7.68
N THR A 166 -8.49 -17.32 8.73
CA THR A 166 -7.19 -16.78 9.13
C THR A 166 -6.50 -17.67 10.18
N ALA A 167 -7.10 -18.81 10.54
CA ALA A 167 -6.51 -19.73 11.51
C ALA A 167 -5.30 -20.48 10.96
N SER A 168 -4.22 -20.52 11.74
CA SER A 168 -3.01 -21.32 11.48
C SER A 168 -2.52 -22.00 12.75
N SER A 169 -1.83 -23.14 12.61
CA SER A 169 -1.11 -23.76 13.73
C SER A 169 0.35 -23.27 13.86
N GLN A 170 0.81 -22.45 12.92
CA GLN A 170 2.15 -21.88 12.89
C GLN A 170 2.17 -20.48 13.53
N ASP A 171 3.37 -19.96 13.73
CA ASP A 171 3.55 -18.56 14.12
C ASP A 171 2.88 -17.61 13.11
N PRO A 172 2.39 -16.44 13.56
CA PRO A 172 1.75 -15.47 12.68
C PRO A 172 2.60 -15.13 11.44
N ASP A 173 1.96 -15.14 10.27
CA ASP A 173 2.56 -14.84 8.98
C ASP A 173 1.63 -14.00 8.11
N SER A 174 2.20 -13.20 7.21
CA SER A 174 1.40 -12.38 6.28
C SER A 174 0.92 -13.22 5.10
N MET A 175 -0.34 -13.03 4.75
CA MET A 175 -0.98 -13.64 3.60
C MET A 175 -1.71 -12.58 2.79
N TRP A 176 -1.76 -12.80 1.48
CA TRP A 176 -2.46 -11.93 0.55
C TRP A 176 -3.69 -12.62 -0.03
N LEU A 177 -4.83 -11.95 0.04
CA LEU A 177 -6.08 -12.39 -0.58
C LEU A 177 -6.49 -11.41 -1.68
N ARG A 178 -6.80 -11.93 -2.86
CA ARG A 178 -7.34 -11.11 -3.96
C ARG A 178 -8.78 -10.73 -3.66
N MET A 179 -9.13 -9.47 -3.93
CA MET A 179 -10.51 -9.02 -3.88
C MET A 179 -11.31 -9.61 -5.05
N PRO A 180 -12.57 -10.02 -4.85
CA PRO A 180 -13.41 -10.61 -5.89
C PRO A 180 -14.02 -9.54 -6.82
N THR A 181 -13.18 -8.79 -7.53
CA THR A 181 -13.59 -7.63 -8.31
C THR A 181 -13.91 -7.96 -9.78
N THR A 182 -14.84 -7.20 -10.36
CA THR A 182 -15.18 -7.19 -11.78
C THR A 182 -15.06 -5.76 -12.34
N ALA A 183 -15.42 -5.56 -13.62
CA ALA A 183 -15.46 -4.23 -14.21
C ALA A 183 -16.57 -3.33 -13.62
N ASP A 184 -17.57 -3.94 -12.97
CA ASP A 184 -18.73 -3.25 -12.39
C ASP A 184 -18.60 -3.05 -10.87
N THR A 185 -17.50 -3.51 -10.25
CA THR A 185 -17.27 -3.30 -8.82
C THR A 185 -16.95 -1.84 -8.54
N HIS A 186 -17.75 -1.17 -7.71
CA HIS A 186 -17.51 0.22 -7.31
C HIS A 186 -17.01 0.36 -5.86
N SER A 187 -17.24 -0.64 -5.03
CA SER A 187 -16.76 -0.67 -3.65
C SER A 187 -16.48 -2.09 -3.17
N VAL A 188 -15.53 -2.21 -2.25
CA VAL A 188 -15.19 -3.49 -1.62
C VAL A 188 -15.22 -3.33 -0.11
N THR A 189 -15.92 -4.24 0.56
CA THR A 189 -16.01 -4.33 2.01
C THR A 189 -15.22 -5.54 2.51
N VAL A 190 -14.41 -5.32 3.53
CA VAL A 190 -13.61 -6.32 4.23
C VAL A 190 -14.15 -6.45 5.66
N SER A 191 -14.53 -7.66 6.05
CA SER A 191 -15.22 -7.94 7.31
C SER A 191 -14.57 -9.06 8.09
N ALA A 192 -14.48 -8.89 9.41
CA ALA A 192 -14.24 -9.96 10.37
C ALA A 192 -15.59 -10.44 10.92
N MET A 193 -15.75 -11.76 11.07
CA MET A 193 -17.04 -12.35 11.50
C MET A 193 -17.19 -12.46 13.03
N GLY A 194 -16.13 -12.21 13.79
CA GLY A 194 -16.15 -12.31 15.26
C GLY A 194 -16.09 -13.73 15.83
N ASP A 195 -15.62 -14.69 15.02
CA ASP A 195 -15.38 -16.09 15.39
C ASP A 195 -13.91 -16.39 15.72
N GLY A 196 -13.09 -15.34 15.85
CA GLY A 196 -11.67 -15.37 16.21
C GLY A 196 -10.98 -14.06 15.82
N PRO A 197 -9.76 -13.77 16.31
CA PRO A 197 -9.00 -12.58 15.96
C PRO A 197 -8.69 -12.51 14.47
N VAL A 198 -8.90 -11.35 13.86
CA VAL A 198 -8.48 -11.03 12.49
C VAL A 198 -7.64 -9.76 12.51
N ASP A 199 -6.48 -9.81 11.85
CA ASP A 199 -5.59 -8.67 11.70
C ASP A 199 -5.35 -8.39 10.21
N ILE A 200 -5.67 -7.18 9.77
CA ILE A 200 -5.42 -6.70 8.40
C ILE A 200 -4.21 -5.78 8.43
N LEU A 201 -3.23 -6.06 7.59
CA LEU A 201 -1.97 -5.32 7.48
C LEU A 201 -2.02 -4.24 6.40
N GLY A 202 -2.86 -4.40 5.38
CA GLY A 202 -3.01 -3.40 4.32
C GLY A 202 -3.94 -3.83 3.22
N TRP A 203 -4.16 -2.94 2.27
CA TRP A 203 -4.90 -3.24 1.06
C TRP A 203 -4.38 -2.42 -0.13
N GLU A 204 -4.46 -2.98 -1.32
CA GLU A 204 -4.17 -2.30 -2.58
C GLU A 204 -5.45 -2.23 -3.42
N VAL A 205 -5.69 -1.08 -4.04
CA VAL A 205 -6.69 -0.93 -5.10
C VAL A 205 -6.07 -0.28 -6.34
N ALA A 206 -6.35 -0.91 -7.49
CA ALA A 206 -5.76 -0.56 -8.77
C ALA A 206 -6.79 -0.73 -9.92
N LYS A 207 -6.49 -0.11 -11.06
CA LYS A 207 -7.27 -0.25 -12.30
C LYS A 207 -6.84 -1.48 -13.11
N GLY A 208 -7.63 -1.79 -14.14
CA GLY A 208 -7.47 -3.01 -14.93
C GLY A 208 -8.13 -4.21 -14.25
N SER A 209 -7.93 -5.40 -14.79
CA SER A 209 -8.45 -6.63 -14.19
C SER A 209 -7.34 -7.43 -13.50
N GLN A 210 -7.74 -8.43 -12.71
CA GLN A 210 -6.81 -9.37 -12.08
C GLN A 210 -5.89 -10.07 -13.11
N ALA A 211 -6.39 -10.32 -14.33
CA ALA A 211 -5.65 -10.98 -15.41
C ALA A 211 -4.90 -10.00 -16.33
N LYS A 212 -5.36 -8.74 -16.41
CA LYS A 212 -4.76 -7.70 -17.25
C LYS A 212 -4.72 -6.38 -16.48
N PRO A 213 -3.65 -6.12 -15.73
CA PRO A 213 -3.45 -4.86 -15.01
C PRO A 213 -3.46 -3.67 -15.97
N ALA A 214 -3.87 -2.50 -15.48
CA ALA A 214 -3.71 -1.27 -16.22
C ALA A 214 -2.24 -0.81 -16.15
N PRO A 215 -1.57 -0.52 -17.28
CA PRO A 215 -0.32 0.20 -17.24
C PRO A 215 -0.56 1.62 -16.69
N GLY A 216 0.44 2.16 -16.03
CA GLY A 216 0.44 3.51 -15.51
C GLY A 216 1.16 3.62 -14.18
N ILE A 217 0.88 4.69 -13.44
CA ILE A 217 1.48 4.92 -12.12
C ILE A 217 0.53 4.45 -11.02
N LEU A 218 1.03 3.58 -10.14
CA LEU A 218 0.49 3.29 -8.82
C LEU A 218 1.33 4.03 -7.79
N TYR A 219 0.80 5.09 -7.18
CA TYR A 219 1.53 5.89 -6.19
C TYR A 219 0.97 5.68 -4.78
N SER A 220 1.65 4.84 -4.03
CA SER A 220 1.34 4.51 -2.64
C SER A 220 2.09 5.45 -1.70
N ASN A 221 1.44 5.89 -0.62
CA ASN A 221 2.05 6.69 0.43
C ASN A 221 1.74 6.07 1.80
N LEU A 222 2.79 5.83 2.59
CA LEU A 222 2.71 5.25 3.92
C LEU A 222 3.38 6.20 4.90
N GLY A 223 2.56 6.96 5.61
CA GLY A 223 3.01 7.90 6.62
C GLY A 223 2.72 7.39 8.03
N ILE A 224 3.67 7.61 8.95
CA ILE A 224 3.47 7.33 10.37
C ILE A 224 3.78 8.60 11.15
N THR A 225 2.75 9.17 11.76
CA THR A 225 2.88 10.41 12.53
C THR A 225 3.92 10.28 13.63
N GLY A 226 4.96 11.11 13.58
CA GLY A 226 6.02 11.18 14.59
C GLY A 226 7.16 10.16 14.42
N SER A 227 7.18 9.36 13.35
CA SER A 227 8.25 8.37 13.11
C SER A 227 9.50 8.97 12.44
N THR A 228 10.66 8.35 12.68
CA THR A 228 11.85 8.46 11.84
C THR A 228 11.97 7.24 10.92
N ILE A 229 12.94 7.24 10.00
CA ILE A 229 13.19 6.13 9.08
C ILE A 229 13.45 4.79 9.79
N ASP A 230 13.96 4.82 11.03
CA ASP A 230 14.26 3.63 11.83
C ASP A 230 13.02 2.77 12.12
N ILE A 231 11.81 3.33 11.99
CA ILE A 231 10.57 2.56 12.14
C ILE A 231 10.47 1.39 11.15
N LEU A 232 11.13 1.49 10.00
CA LEU A 232 11.17 0.41 9.01
C LEU A 232 11.92 -0.83 9.51
N SER A 233 12.76 -0.71 10.54
CA SER A 233 13.38 -1.88 11.18
C SER A 233 12.37 -2.77 11.91
N ARG A 234 11.11 -2.32 12.06
CA ARG A 234 10.02 -3.11 12.64
C ARG A 234 9.26 -3.96 11.64
N VAL A 235 9.40 -3.71 10.33
CA VAL A 235 8.76 -4.54 9.29
C VAL A 235 9.32 -5.96 9.42
N ASP A 236 8.45 -6.96 9.50
CA ASP A 236 8.89 -8.35 9.58
C ASP A 236 9.45 -8.77 8.20
N PRO A 237 10.66 -9.34 8.12
CA PRO A 237 11.25 -9.76 6.85
C PRO A 237 10.39 -10.77 6.06
N ARG A 238 9.48 -11.48 6.74
CA ARG A 238 8.59 -12.48 6.11
C ARG A 238 7.30 -11.87 5.57
N THR A 239 7.00 -10.62 5.91
CA THR A 239 5.74 -9.95 5.54
C THR A 239 5.89 -8.98 4.37
N CYS A 240 6.77 -9.29 3.42
CA CYS A 240 7.05 -8.48 2.22
C CYS A 240 6.88 -9.28 0.94
#